data_AF-A0A3M1Q1S3-F1
#
_entry.id   AF-A0A3M1Q1S3-F1
#
_cell.length_a   1.000
_cell.length_b   1.000
_cell.length_c   1.000
_cell.angle_alpha   90.00
_cell.angle_beta   90.00
_cell.angle_gamma   90.00
#
_symmetry.space_group_name_H-M   'P 1'
#
loop_
_entity.id
_entity.type
_entity.pdbx_description
1 polymer ?
#
loop_
_entity_poly.entity_id
_entity_poly.type
_entity_poly.pdbx_seq_one_letter_code
_entity_poly.pdbx_strand_id
1 'polypeptide(L)'
;TQPWSEYYARNASTIPALLYAEMAAQSGIPFDAFGLQLVFGVDGPGFHFRDLFQISALIDRIANLGKPIQITAAAAPSSGAQRGFWHEPWTRVRQAEWLEALCGVVLSKPYVESICVHGLTDAAAPHVAGAGLCDDNGAPRETLKRLVAWRRDLRKKPAPRHDDR
;
A
#
# COMPACT_ATOMS: atom_id res chain seq x y z
N THR A 1 -4.16 3.34 10.22
CA THR A 1 -5.45 3.68 9.59
C THR A 1 -6.30 2.42 9.48
N GLN A 2 -7.61 2.52 9.23
CA GLN A 2 -8.50 1.35 9.04
C GLN A 2 -9.43 1.56 7.83
N PRO A 3 -8.91 1.54 6.59
CA PRO A 3 -9.70 1.96 5.42
C PRO A 3 -10.81 0.97 5.04
N TRP A 4 -10.78 -0.27 5.56
CA TRP A 4 -11.87 -1.24 5.41
C TRP A 4 -12.93 -1.16 6.52
N SER A 5 -12.80 -0.21 7.46
CA SER A 5 -13.81 0.04 8.50
C SER A 5 -14.08 -1.17 9.42
N GLU A 6 -13.08 -2.00 9.73
CA GLU A 6 -13.28 -3.17 10.59
C GLU A 6 -13.83 -2.80 11.98
N TYR A 7 -13.54 -1.59 12.44
CA TYR A 7 -14.09 -1.03 13.68
C TYR A 7 -15.63 -0.92 13.66
N TYR A 8 -16.26 -0.75 12.50
CA TYR A 8 -17.71 -0.61 12.38
C TYR A 8 -18.46 -1.87 12.82
N ALA A 9 -17.87 -3.05 12.57
CA ALA A 9 -18.43 -4.32 13.03
C ALA A 9 -18.45 -4.44 14.56
N ARG A 10 -17.59 -3.70 15.27
CA ARG A 10 -17.52 -3.69 16.74
C ARG A 10 -18.34 -2.58 17.37
N ASN A 11 -18.55 -1.49 16.65
CA ASN A 11 -19.32 -0.36 17.12
C ASN A 11 -20.10 0.30 15.97
N ALA A 12 -21.38 -0.02 15.87
CA ALA A 12 -22.28 0.49 14.84
C ALA A 12 -22.57 2.01 14.96
N SER A 13 -22.19 2.67 16.08
CA SER A 13 -22.29 4.13 16.21
C SER A 13 -21.13 4.89 15.56
N THR A 14 -20.14 4.17 15.01
CA THR A 14 -19.05 4.77 14.24
C THR A 14 -19.43 4.98 12.78
N ILE A 15 -18.73 5.87 12.08
CA ILE A 15 -18.95 6.13 10.66
C ILE A 15 -17.95 5.29 9.84
N PRO A 16 -18.40 4.45 8.88
CA PRO A 16 -17.50 3.75 7.97
C PRO A 16 -16.59 4.69 7.19
N ALA A 17 -15.34 4.30 6.95
CA ALA A 17 -14.32 5.12 6.30
C ALA A 17 -14.73 5.60 4.90
N LEU A 18 -15.37 4.73 4.10
CA LEU A 18 -15.84 5.11 2.77
C LEU A 18 -16.99 6.13 2.84
N LEU A 19 -17.93 5.95 3.79
CA LEU A 19 -19.01 6.90 4.01
C LEU A 19 -18.46 8.25 4.49
N TYR A 20 -17.46 8.24 5.38
CA TYR A 20 -16.77 9.46 5.80
C TYR A 20 -16.10 10.17 4.62
N ALA A 21 -15.44 9.43 3.73
CA ALA A 21 -14.82 9.98 2.52
C ALA A 21 -15.86 10.56 1.55
N GLU A 22 -17.01 9.90 1.37
CA GLU A 22 -18.15 10.40 0.59
C GLU A 22 -18.69 11.71 1.17
N MET A 23 -18.92 11.75 2.49
CA MET A 23 -19.38 12.94 3.19
C MET A 23 -18.39 14.09 3.03
N ALA A 24 -17.09 13.84 3.17
CA ALA A 24 -16.06 14.85 2.97
C ALA A 24 -16.04 15.39 1.53
N ALA A 25 -16.18 14.51 0.53
CA ALA A 25 -16.26 14.91 -0.87
C ALA A 25 -17.50 15.78 -1.18
N GLN A 26 -18.61 15.56 -0.45
CA GLN A 26 -19.88 16.27 -0.65
C GLN A 26 -20.06 17.51 0.24
N SER A 27 -19.28 17.66 1.31
CA SER A 27 -19.50 18.71 2.32
C SER A 27 -19.03 20.10 1.90
N GLY A 28 -18.53 20.27 0.67
CA GLY A 28 -17.98 21.54 0.18
C GLY A 28 -16.66 21.95 0.84
N ILE A 29 -16.03 21.06 1.61
CA ILE A 29 -14.71 21.31 2.20
C ILE A 29 -13.67 21.22 1.07
N PRO A 30 -12.82 22.24 0.88
CA PRO A 30 -11.76 22.19 -0.13
C PRO A 30 -10.64 21.25 0.33
N PHE A 31 -10.36 20.23 -0.47
CA PHE A 31 -9.18 19.37 -0.37
C PHE A 31 -8.82 18.78 -1.73
N ASP A 32 -7.55 18.43 -1.90
CA ASP A 32 -6.99 18.07 -3.20
C ASP A 32 -6.98 16.57 -3.48
N ALA A 33 -6.76 15.73 -2.47
CA ALA A 33 -6.59 14.28 -2.66
C ALA A 33 -6.96 13.46 -1.41
N PHE A 34 -7.20 12.17 -1.61
CA PHE A 34 -7.31 11.19 -0.52
C PHE A 34 -5.97 10.50 -0.26
N GLY A 35 -5.54 10.51 1.00
CA GLY A 35 -4.36 9.78 1.46
C GLY A 35 -4.72 8.41 2.02
N LEU A 36 -4.12 7.33 1.50
CA LEU A 36 -4.31 5.96 1.97
C LEU A 36 -3.02 5.37 2.53
N GLN A 37 -3.11 4.82 3.74
CA GLN A 37 -2.05 4.00 4.31
C GLN A 37 -2.44 2.53 4.22
N LEU A 38 -1.59 1.74 3.56
CA LEU A 38 -1.68 0.31 3.33
C LEU A 38 -0.60 -0.39 4.17
N VAL A 39 -0.90 -0.56 5.46
CA VAL A 39 0.02 -1.16 6.44
C VAL A 39 -0.59 -2.46 6.94
N PHE A 40 0.18 -3.54 6.90
CA PHE A 40 -0.33 -4.89 7.19
C PHE A 40 0.57 -5.67 8.14
N GLY A 41 0.05 -6.76 8.69
CA GLY A 41 0.80 -7.79 9.42
C GLY A 41 1.19 -7.43 10.86
N VAL A 42 0.78 -6.26 11.34
CA VAL A 42 0.98 -5.79 12.73
C VAL A 42 -0.18 -6.27 13.59
N ASP A 43 0.06 -6.45 14.89
CA ASP A 43 -1.02 -6.70 15.83
C ASP A 43 -1.80 -5.42 16.13
N GLY A 44 -3.04 -5.39 15.66
CA GLY A 44 -3.95 -4.30 15.91
C GLY A 44 -5.10 -4.28 14.89
N PRO A 45 -6.17 -3.55 15.21
CA PRO A 45 -7.27 -3.36 14.28
C PRO A 45 -6.81 -2.58 13.03
N GLY A 46 -7.29 -2.98 11.85
CA GLY A 46 -6.95 -2.38 10.56
C GLY A 46 -5.63 -2.82 9.93
N PHE A 47 -4.81 -3.61 10.62
CA PHE A 47 -3.54 -4.14 10.08
C PHE A 47 -3.64 -5.57 9.56
N HIS A 48 -4.86 -6.10 9.43
CA HIS A 48 -5.08 -7.40 8.82
C HIS A 48 -4.64 -7.39 7.36
N PHE A 49 -3.85 -8.38 6.96
CA PHE A 49 -3.46 -8.50 5.56
C PHE A 49 -4.68 -8.53 4.62
N ARG A 50 -4.53 -7.85 3.49
CA ARG A 50 -5.49 -7.79 2.38
C ARG A 50 -4.76 -8.20 1.12
N ASP A 51 -5.40 -9.04 0.32
CA ASP A 51 -4.82 -9.42 -0.96
C ASP A 51 -4.80 -8.23 -1.95
N LEU A 52 -4.04 -8.39 -3.03
CA LEU A 52 -3.86 -7.33 -4.01
C LEU A 52 -5.16 -6.95 -4.74
N PHE A 53 -6.11 -7.88 -4.88
CA PHE A 53 -7.41 -7.61 -5.48
C PHE A 53 -8.28 -6.78 -4.53
N GLN A 54 -8.31 -7.10 -3.24
CA GLN A 54 -9.00 -6.30 -2.21
C GLN A 54 -8.43 -4.88 -2.11
N ILE A 55 -7.10 -4.75 -2.19
CA ILE A 55 -6.44 -3.43 -2.23
C ILE A 55 -6.84 -2.68 -3.49
N SER A 56 -6.77 -3.32 -4.66
CA SER A 56 -7.21 -2.72 -5.93
C SER A 56 -8.65 -2.21 -5.83
N ALA A 57 -9.57 -3.06 -5.39
CA ALA A 57 -10.98 -2.74 -5.26
C ALA A 57 -11.26 -1.59 -4.27
N LEU A 58 -10.50 -1.49 -3.17
CA LEU A 58 -10.59 -0.35 -2.25
C LEU A 58 -10.23 0.95 -2.98
N ILE A 59 -9.11 0.95 -3.71
CA ILE A 59 -8.66 2.14 -4.43
C ILE A 59 -9.69 2.53 -5.51
N ASP A 60 -10.25 1.56 -6.24
CA ASP A 60 -11.31 1.81 -7.23
C ASP A 60 -12.55 2.47 -6.61
N ARG A 61 -12.97 2.02 -5.43
CA ARG A 61 -14.12 2.61 -4.72
C ARG A 61 -13.87 4.07 -4.32
N ILE A 62 -12.66 4.38 -3.83
CA ILE A 62 -12.31 5.73 -3.43
C ILE A 62 -12.13 6.63 -4.65
N ALA A 63 -11.65 6.08 -5.78
CA ALA A 63 -11.51 6.83 -7.03
C ALA A 63 -12.86 7.34 -7.56
N ASN A 64 -13.95 6.62 -7.31
CA ASN A 64 -15.30 7.04 -7.67
C ASN A 64 -15.76 8.34 -6.96
N LEU A 65 -15.04 8.80 -5.94
CA LEU A 65 -15.30 10.06 -5.25
C LEU A 65 -14.75 11.29 -6.00
N GLY A 66 -14.09 11.09 -7.14
CA GLY A 66 -13.69 12.16 -8.05
C GLY A 66 -12.47 12.97 -7.59
N LYS A 67 -11.68 12.43 -6.65
CA LYS A 67 -10.44 13.04 -6.16
C LYS A 67 -9.25 12.11 -6.39
N PRO A 68 -8.07 12.65 -6.73
CA PRO A 68 -6.83 11.88 -6.78
C PRO A 68 -6.53 11.13 -5.48
N ILE A 69 -5.76 10.05 -5.60
CA ILE A 69 -5.36 9.20 -4.48
C ILE A 69 -3.85 9.19 -4.34
N GLN A 70 -3.38 9.27 -3.10
CA GLN A 70 -1.98 9.14 -2.74
C GLN A 70 -1.83 7.98 -1.76
N ILE A 71 -0.99 6.99 -2.08
CA ILE A 71 -0.62 5.98 -1.10
C ILE A 71 0.45 6.58 -0.19
N THR A 72 0.04 7.06 0.97
CA THR A 72 0.90 7.82 1.90
C THR A 72 1.79 6.93 2.76
N ALA A 73 1.46 5.64 2.87
CA ALA A 73 2.36 4.63 3.43
C ALA A 73 2.01 3.24 2.89
N ALA A 74 3.02 2.48 2.50
CA ALA A 74 2.93 1.06 2.22
C ALA A 74 3.93 0.29 3.08
N ALA A 75 3.46 -0.71 3.84
CA ALA A 75 4.31 -1.56 4.66
C ALA A 75 3.69 -2.93 4.95
N ALA A 76 4.56 -3.93 5.02
CA ALA A 76 4.28 -5.26 5.53
C ALA A 76 5.51 -5.73 6.31
N PRO A 77 5.37 -6.65 7.29
CA PRO A 77 6.51 -7.14 8.04
C PRO A 77 7.43 -8.00 7.16
N SER A 78 8.71 -8.02 7.53
CA SER A 78 9.72 -8.91 6.93
C SER A 78 9.87 -10.24 7.68
N SER A 79 9.22 -10.36 8.86
CA SER A 79 9.18 -11.57 9.70
C SER A 79 8.15 -11.38 10.82
N GLY A 80 7.75 -12.47 11.49
CA GLY A 80 6.99 -12.39 12.74
C GLY A 80 5.62 -11.72 12.63
N ALA A 81 4.97 -11.81 11.46
CA ALA A 81 3.67 -11.21 11.26
C ALA A 81 2.62 -11.83 12.18
N GLN A 82 1.79 -10.97 12.76
CA GLN A 82 0.75 -11.40 13.68
C GLN A 82 -0.61 -11.53 13.00
N ARG A 83 -0.82 -10.82 11.87
CA ARG A 83 -2.12 -10.72 11.19
C ARG A 83 -2.03 -10.97 9.68
N GLY A 84 -1.90 -12.24 9.31
CA GLY A 84 -1.98 -12.71 7.93
C GLY A 84 -0.65 -12.70 7.17
N PHE A 85 -0.68 -13.27 5.97
CA PHE A 85 0.49 -13.47 5.13
C PHE A 85 0.13 -13.37 3.64
N TRP A 86 1.14 -13.14 2.79
CA TRP A 86 0.98 -13.12 1.34
C TRP A 86 1.61 -14.37 0.73
N HIS A 87 0.76 -15.31 0.30
CA HIS A 87 1.10 -16.66 -0.17
C HIS A 87 1.75 -17.57 0.89
N GLU A 88 2.79 -17.10 1.56
CA GLU A 88 3.59 -17.82 2.56
C GLU A 88 3.96 -16.88 3.72
N PRO A 89 4.45 -17.40 4.87
CA PRO A 89 4.94 -16.59 5.97
C PRO A 89 5.95 -15.52 5.51
N TRP A 90 5.89 -14.36 6.15
CA TRP A 90 6.71 -13.22 5.76
C TRP A 90 8.21 -13.49 5.96
N THR A 91 8.95 -13.19 4.90
CA THR A 91 10.41 -13.12 4.86
C THR A 91 10.82 -11.81 4.20
N ARG A 92 12.09 -11.40 4.32
CA ARG A 92 12.61 -10.21 3.61
C ARG A 92 12.41 -10.29 2.10
N VAL A 93 12.58 -11.48 1.53
CA VAL A 93 12.36 -11.72 0.09
C VAL A 93 10.88 -11.58 -0.26
N ARG A 94 9.98 -12.20 0.51
CA ARG A 94 8.53 -12.13 0.27
C ARG A 94 7.98 -10.72 0.44
N GLN A 95 8.48 -9.98 1.42
CA GLN A 95 8.16 -8.57 1.63
C GLN A 95 8.54 -7.72 0.40
N ALA A 96 9.73 -7.95 -0.15
CA ALA A 96 10.18 -7.25 -1.35
C ALA A 96 9.32 -7.59 -2.57
N GLU A 97 8.96 -8.86 -2.76
CA GLU A 97 8.07 -9.31 -3.83
C GLU A 97 6.68 -8.69 -3.72
N TRP A 98 6.13 -8.68 -2.51
CA TRP A 98 4.82 -8.09 -2.24
C TRP A 98 4.81 -6.59 -2.56
N LEU A 99 5.86 -5.87 -2.14
CA LEU A 99 5.95 -4.43 -2.36
C LEU A 99 6.08 -4.09 -3.86
N GLU A 100 6.85 -4.88 -4.62
CA GLU A 100 6.90 -4.74 -6.08
C GLU A 100 5.53 -4.98 -6.72
N ALA A 101 4.84 -6.07 -6.33
CA ALA A 101 3.52 -6.40 -6.86
C ALA A 101 2.47 -5.33 -6.49
N LEU A 102 2.51 -4.81 -5.25
CA LEU A 102 1.68 -3.70 -4.81
C LEU A 102 1.95 -2.45 -5.65
N CYS A 103 3.22 -2.08 -5.84
CA CYS A 103 3.59 -0.96 -6.70
C CYS A 103 3.06 -1.15 -8.12
N GLY A 104 3.14 -2.36 -8.68
CA GLY A 104 2.58 -2.68 -10.00
C GLY A 104 1.07 -2.43 -10.07
N VAL A 105 0.30 -2.90 -9.08
CA VAL A 105 -1.16 -2.68 -9.02
C VAL A 105 -1.48 -1.20 -8.83
N VAL A 106 -0.85 -0.55 -7.87
CA VAL A 106 -1.12 0.84 -7.49
C VAL A 106 -0.76 1.79 -8.63
N LEU A 107 0.44 1.66 -9.22
CA LEU A 107 0.91 2.55 -10.28
C LEU A 107 0.29 2.25 -11.65
N SER A 108 -0.43 1.13 -11.80
CA SER A 108 -1.25 0.85 -13.00
C SER A 108 -2.55 1.66 -13.05
N LYS A 109 -2.92 2.32 -11.95
CA LYS A 109 -4.17 3.06 -11.80
C LYS A 109 -3.95 4.55 -12.03
N PRO A 110 -4.61 5.17 -13.03
CA PRO A 110 -4.31 6.54 -13.45
C PRO A 110 -4.70 7.62 -12.43
N TYR A 111 -5.63 7.32 -11.52
CA TYR A 111 -6.05 8.23 -10.45
C TYR A 111 -5.17 8.11 -9.18
N VAL A 112 -4.14 7.27 -9.19
CA VAL A 112 -3.12 7.23 -8.14
C VAL A 112 -1.92 8.06 -8.57
N GLU A 113 -1.61 9.11 -7.82
CA GLU A 113 -0.53 10.05 -8.16
C GLU A 113 0.82 9.65 -7.58
N SER A 114 0.81 9.00 -6.41
CA SER A 114 2.05 8.67 -5.70
C SER A 114 1.90 7.46 -4.79
N ILE A 115 3.05 6.83 -4.51
CA ILE A 115 3.20 5.81 -3.47
C ILE A 115 4.44 6.11 -2.64
N CYS A 116 4.25 6.11 -1.32
CA CYS A 116 5.29 6.25 -0.31
C CYS A 116 5.43 4.92 0.45
N VAL A 117 6.66 4.41 0.54
CA VAL A 117 6.99 3.29 1.44
C VAL A 117 7.16 3.86 2.85
N HIS A 118 6.63 3.19 3.86
CA HIS A 118 6.39 3.78 5.19
C HIS A 118 7.61 4.44 5.86
N GLY A 119 8.84 3.94 5.64
CA GLY A 119 10.03 4.49 6.27
C GLY A 119 11.31 4.23 5.49
N LEU A 120 12.29 5.13 5.61
CA LEU A 120 13.62 4.92 5.04
C LEU A 120 14.37 3.84 5.82
N THR A 121 14.34 3.91 7.16
CA THR A 121 14.94 2.93 8.08
C THR A 121 13.86 2.23 8.90
N ASP A 122 14.23 1.14 9.57
CA ASP A 122 13.29 0.40 10.42
C ASP A 122 12.84 1.24 11.63
N ALA A 123 13.73 2.08 12.18
CA ALA A 123 13.39 3.04 13.21
C ALA A 123 12.28 4.02 12.82
N ALA A 124 12.09 4.32 11.52
CA ALA A 124 11.01 5.19 11.04
C ALA A 124 9.64 4.49 10.97
N ALA A 125 9.60 3.16 11.07
CA ALA A 125 8.39 2.35 11.03
C ALA A 125 8.38 1.31 12.18
N PRO A 126 8.52 1.73 13.46
CA PRO A 126 8.85 0.82 14.55
C PRO A 126 7.75 -0.22 14.84
N HIS A 127 6.53 0.03 14.40
CA HIS A 127 5.38 -0.86 14.60
C HIS A 127 5.29 -1.98 13.54
N VAL A 128 6.06 -1.92 12.45
CA VAL A 128 6.11 -2.96 11.42
C VAL A 128 7.52 -3.53 11.33
N ALA A 129 7.69 -4.78 11.72
CA ALA A 129 9.01 -5.41 11.79
C ALA A 129 9.75 -5.40 10.43
N GLY A 130 10.82 -4.62 10.34
CA GLY A 130 11.68 -4.54 9.16
C GLY A 130 11.03 -3.84 7.95
N ALA A 131 10.15 -2.86 8.17
CA ALA A 131 9.48 -2.12 7.09
C ALA A 131 10.33 -1.04 6.42
N GLY A 132 11.55 -0.79 6.88
CA GLY A 132 12.47 0.15 6.26
C GLY A 132 12.93 -0.31 4.87
N LEU A 133 13.32 0.66 4.05
CA LEU A 133 14.06 0.42 2.80
C LEU A 133 15.55 0.11 3.07
N CYS A 134 16.06 0.63 4.17
CA CYS A 134 17.39 0.37 4.71
C CYS A 134 17.26 -0.18 6.13
N ASP A 135 18.28 -0.89 6.59
CA ASP A 135 18.43 -1.17 8.02
C ASP A 135 18.88 0.07 8.80
N ASP A 136 18.99 -0.05 10.11
CA ASP A 136 19.38 1.07 10.98
C ASP A 136 20.84 1.51 10.78
N ASN A 137 21.67 0.70 10.11
CA ASN A 137 23.04 1.06 9.70
C ASN A 137 23.07 1.73 8.31
N GLY A 138 21.91 1.92 7.66
CA GLY A 138 21.80 2.50 6.34
C GLY A 138 22.08 1.51 5.19
N ALA A 139 22.27 0.22 5.47
CA ALA A 139 22.48 -0.78 4.43
C ALA A 139 21.15 -1.09 3.70
N PRO A 140 21.16 -1.21 2.37
CA PRO A 140 19.95 -1.42 1.59
C PRO A 140 19.34 -2.81 1.84
N ARG A 141 18.05 -2.85 2.16
CA ARG A 141 17.27 -4.08 2.28
C ARG A 141 16.87 -4.64 0.91
N GLU A 142 16.39 -5.87 0.91
CA GLU A 142 15.91 -6.60 -0.25
C GLU A 142 14.78 -5.84 -0.97
N THR A 143 13.93 -5.14 -0.22
CA THR A 143 12.88 -4.24 -0.74
C THR A 143 13.45 -3.14 -1.62
N LEU A 144 14.44 -2.38 -1.13
CA LEU A 144 15.07 -1.30 -1.90
C LEU A 144 15.81 -1.83 -3.13
N LYS A 145 16.58 -2.91 -2.97
CA LYS A 145 17.31 -3.55 -4.08
C LYS A 145 16.34 -3.96 -5.21
N ARG A 146 15.20 -4.55 -4.83
CA ARG A 146 14.18 -5.01 -5.76
C ARG A 146 13.46 -3.87 -6.46
N LEU A 147 13.04 -2.83 -5.73
CA LEU A 147 12.40 -1.64 -6.34
C LEU A 147 13.33 -0.90 -7.30
N VAL A 148 14.63 -0.81 -6.99
CA VAL A 148 15.62 -0.20 -7.89
C VAL A 148 15.77 -1.03 -9.17
N ALA A 149 15.82 -2.36 -9.06
CA ALA A 149 15.86 -3.25 -10.21
C ALA A 149 14.60 -3.13 -11.07
N TRP A 150 13.42 -3.20 -10.44
CA TRP A 150 12.12 -3.04 -11.09
C TRP A 150 12.00 -1.70 -11.83
N ARG A 151 12.38 -0.58 -11.19
CA ARG A 151 12.41 0.75 -11.82
C ARG A 151 13.33 0.79 -13.04
N ARG A 152 14.48 0.11 -12.99
CA ARG A 152 15.41 0.03 -14.13
C ARG A 152 14.76 -0.72 -15.29
N ASP A 153 14.03 -1.79 -15.01
CA ASP A 153 13.34 -2.57 -16.02
C ASP A 153 12.17 -1.81 -16.66
N LEU A 154 11.37 -1.08 -15.89
CA LEU A 154 10.31 -0.20 -16.41
C LEU A 154 10.83 0.90 -17.35
N ARG A 155 12.08 1.34 -17.16
CA ARG A 155 12.71 2.36 -18.00
C ARG A 155 13.27 1.82 -19.31
N LYS A 156 13.44 0.50 -19.43
CA LYS A 156 13.85 -0.12 -20.70
C LYS A 156 12.69 0.06 -21.68
N LYS A 157 13.00 0.53 -22.89
CA LYS A 157 12.00 0.67 -23.95
C LYS A 157 11.32 -0.69 -24.16
N PRO A 158 9.98 -0.78 -24.15
CA PRO A 158 9.31 -2.06 -24.42
C PRO A 158 9.79 -2.58 -25.77
N ALA A 159 10.05 -3.89 -25.86
CA ALA A 159 10.31 -4.54 -27.13
C ALA A 159 9.18 -4.19 -28.11
N PRO A 160 9.47 -3.94 -29.39
CA PRO A 160 8.42 -3.66 -30.37
C PRO A 160 7.39 -4.78 -30.29
N ARG A 161 6.11 -4.42 -30.03
CA ARG A 161 5.03 -5.38 -30.14
C ARG A 161 5.04 -5.86 -31.60
N HIS A 162 5.16 -7.18 -31.79
CA HIS A 162 4.91 -7.76 -33.09
C HIS A 162 3.46 -7.42 -33.43
N ASP A 163 3.30 -6.51 -34.39
CA ASP A 163 2.00 -6.16 -34.95
C ASP A 163 1.65 -7.34 -35.87
N ASP A 164 0.94 -8.32 -35.32
CA ASP A 164 0.39 -9.43 -36.09
C ASP A 164 -0.72 -8.86 -36.99
N ARG A 165 -0.40 -8.80 -38.29
CA ARG A 165 -1.30 -8.40 -39.39
C ARG A 165 -2.46 -9.37 -39.56
#